data_AF-A0A212UBW3-F1
#
_entry.id   AF-A0A212UBW3-F1
#
_cell.length_a   1.000
_cell.length_b   1.000
_cell.length_c   1.000
_cell.angle_alpha   90.00
_cell.angle_beta   90.00
_cell.angle_gamma   90.00
#
_symmetry.space_group_name_H-M   'P 1'
#
loop_
_entity.id
_entity.type
_entity.pdbx_description
1 polymer ?
#
loop_
_entity_poly.entity_id
_entity_poly.type
_entity_poly.pdbx_seq_one_letter_code
_entity_poly.pdbx_strand_id
1 'polypeptide(L)'
;MNPILRAFSVLLVVAGLLQTRSVQAQKAGEYMQLFYYGPQAALTGPIGRFSPAFKGKSEIKLANQEEYMKQISPMTTLSLPSGVIEAESVVTTDTESGESILYVKGKRLTPAEAEKYHKEQNAKQTANQQAYLNKISQYVDKVTNEVSKALNEAAADGWEVTQMASLPNGGLVYLMRKGK
;
A
#
# COMPACT_ATOMS: atom_id res chain seq x y z
N MET A 1 -54.55 -65.75 -22.21
CA MET A 1 -53.11 -65.99 -21.99
C MET A 1 -52.60 -64.97 -20.97
N ASN A 2 -52.40 -65.37 -19.72
CA ASN A 2 -51.53 -64.73 -18.70
C ASN A 2 -50.19 -65.48 -18.73
N PRO A 3 -48.99 -64.92 -18.38
CA PRO A 3 -48.65 -64.30 -17.08
C PRO A 3 -47.69 -63.07 -17.19
N ILE A 4 -47.56 -62.17 -16.20
CA ILE A 4 -46.65 -62.17 -15.02
C ILE A 4 -45.16 -62.45 -15.35
N LEU A 5 -44.27 -61.70 -14.69
CA LEU A 5 -42.80 -61.81 -14.55
C LEU A 5 -41.99 -61.06 -15.64
N ARG A 6 -41.05 -60.16 -15.29
CA ARG A 6 -40.01 -60.32 -14.27
C ARG A 6 -39.66 -59.01 -13.55
N ALA A 7 -39.65 -59.11 -12.22
CA ALA A 7 -38.91 -58.26 -11.30
C ALA A 7 -37.41 -58.59 -11.33
N PHE A 8 -36.55 -57.61 -11.02
CA PHE A 8 -35.24 -57.70 -10.32
C PHE A 8 -34.68 -56.26 -10.26
N SER A 9 -34.93 -55.50 -9.19
CA SER A 9 -34.11 -55.42 -7.96
C SER A 9 -32.64 -55.07 -8.21
N VAL A 10 -32.27 -53.79 -8.05
CA VAL A 10 -31.10 -53.40 -7.22
C VAL A 10 -31.44 -52.10 -6.49
N LEU A 11 -31.63 -52.27 -5.19
CA LEU A 11 -31.58 -51.29 -4.12
C LEU A 11 -30.17 -50.66 -4.08
N LEU A 12 -30.06 -49.33 -4.14
CA LEU A 12 -28.90 -48.63 -3.60
C LEU A 12 -29.38 -47.40 -2.82
N VAL A 13 -29.81 -47.70 -1.60
CA VAL A 13 -29.89 -46.75 -0.49
C VAL A 13 -28.46 -46.37 -0.12
N VAL A 14 -27.98 -45.23 -0.58
CA VAL A 14 -26.88 -44.51 0.07
C VAL A 14 -27.32 -43.07 0.27
N ALA A 15 -27.86 -42.84 1.46
CA ALA A 15 -27.44 -41.77 2.34
C ALA A 15 -26.90 -40.49 1.67
N GLY A 16 -27.78 -39.78 0.95
CA GLY A 16 -27.67 -38.34 0.75
C GLY A 16 -28.23 -37.57 1.94
N LEU A 17 -27.94 -38.04 3.15
CA LEU A 17 -28.19 -37.31 4.39
C LEU A 17 -27.45 -35.98 4.27
N LEU A 18 -28.23 -34.91 4.15
CA LEU A 18 -28.07 -33.72 4.99
C LEU A 18 -26.63 -33.47 5.43
N GLN A 19 -25.77 -33.10 4.47
CA GLN A 19 -24.67 -32.19 4.76
C GLN A 19 -25.18 -30.75 4.70
N THR A 20 -26.38 -30.49 5.22
CA THR A 20 -26.47 -29.38 6.17
C THR A 20 -25.51 -29.76 7.29
N ARG A 21 -24.22 -29.43 7.12
CA ARG A 21 -23.40 -29.14 8.28
C ARG A 21 -24.31 -28.24 9.09
N SER A 22 -24.74 -28.71 10.25
CA SER A 22 -25.17 -27.78 11.27
C SER A 22 -24.07 -26.74 11.25
N VAL A 23 -24.40 -25.55 10.78
CA VAL A 23 -23.73 -24.34 11.26
C VAL A 23 -24.01 -24.47 12.74
N GLN A 24 -23.12 -25.20 13.42
CA GLN A 24 -22.97 -25.17 14.84
C GLN A 24 -22.93 -23.68 15.05
N ALA A 25 -24.00 -23.15 15.62
CA ALA A 25 -24.06 -21.77 16.03
C ALA A 25 -22.94 -21.64 17.05
N GLN A 26 -21.70 -21.51 16.57
CA GLN A 26 -20.62 -20.89 17.27
C GLN A 26 -21.28 -19.60 17.71
N LYS A 27 -21.53 -19.50 19.03
CA LYS A 27 -21.99 -18.27 19.68
C LYS A 27 -21.48 -17.12 18.84
N ALA A 28 -22.39 -16.32 18.27
CA ALA A 28 -22.04 -15.24 17.37
C ALA A 28 -20.86 -14.49 18.02
N GLY A 29 -19.65 -14.74 17.49
CA GLY A 29 -18.44 -14.23 18.10
C GLY A 29 -18.53 -12.72 18.04
N GLU A 30 -18.03 -12.03 19.06
CA GLU A 30 -17.81 -10.61 18.90
C GLU A 30 -16.71 -10.44 17.83
N TYR A 31 -17.03 -9.69 16.78
CA TYR A 31 -16.10 -9.40 15.68
C TYR A 31 -15.79 -7.91 15.66
N MET A 32 -14.55 -7.59 15.30
CA MET A 32 -14.06 -6.23 15.12
C MET A 32 -13.20 -6.15 13.88
N GLN A 33 -13.36 -5.07 13.13
CA GLN A 33 -12.56 -4.78 11.94
C GLN A 33 -11.66 -3.58 12.22
N LEU A 34 -10.39 -3.67 11.80
CA LEU A 34 -9.50 -2.53 11.69
C LEU A 34 -9.24 -2.24 10.22
N PHE A 35 -9.75 -1.11 9.73
CA PHE A 35 -9.51 -0.62 8.38
C PHE A 35 -8.30 0.29 8.38
N TYR A 36 -7.26 -0.08 7.65
CA TYR A 36 -6.13 0.77 7.30
C TYR A 36 -6.34 1.31 5.90
N TYR A 37 -6.45 2.64 5.79
CA TYR A 37 -6.42 3.32 4.49
C TYR A 37 -5.00 3.79 4.21
N GLY A 38 -4.40 3.23 3.16
CA GLY A 38 -3.04 3.53 2.75
C GLY A 38 -2.86 4.96 2.19
N PRO A 39 -1.74 5.22 1.51
CA PRO A 39 -1.33 6.56 1.08
C PRO A 39 -2.17 7.15 -0.06
N GLN A 40 -3.36 6.63 -0.34
CA GLN A 40 -4.31 7.25 -1.28
C GLN A 40 -5.40 8.06 -0.56
N ALA A 41 -5.47 8.03 0.78
CA ALA A 41 -6.31 8.91 1.58
C ALA A 41 -5.68 10.32 1.66
N ALA A 42 -5.53 10.97 0.51
CA ALA A 42 -4.75 12.18 0.30
C ALA A 42 -5.19 13.39 1.16
N LEU A 43 -6.39 13.37 1.73
CA LEU A 43 -6.95 14.50 2.49
C LEU A 43 -6.95 14.29 4.02
N THR A 44 -6.63 13.11 4.52
CA THR A 44 -6.66 12.81 5.97
C THR A 44 -5.38 12.15 6.47
N GLY A 45 -4.49 11.73 5.57
CA GLY A 45 -3.36 10.87 5.91
C GLY A 45 -3.82 9.45 6.26
N PRO A 46 -2.88 8.56 6.62
CA PRO A 46 -3.19 7.18 6.97
C PRO A 46 -3.96 7.15 8.29
N ILE A 47 -5.18 6.62 8.24
CA ILE A 47 -6.03 6.42 9.41
C ILE A 47 -6.32 4.94 9.57
N GLY A 48 -6.32 4.48 10.82
CA GLY A 48 -6.87 3.20 11.22
C GLY A 48 -8.29 3.43 11.75
N ARG A 49 -9.27 2.64 11.30
CA ARG A 49 -10.65 2.74 11.79
C ARG A 49 -11.12 1.41 12.38
N PHE A 50 -11.60 1.45 13.61
CA PHE A 50 -12.24 0.31 14.27
C PHE A 50 -13.74 0.28 14.00
N SER A 51 -14.26 -0.91 13.70
CA SER A 51 -15.70 -1.16 13.61
C SER A 51 -16.04 -2.54 14.20
N PRO A 52 -16.75 -2.62 15.34
CA PRO A 52 -17.19 -1.51 16.19
C PRO A 52 -16.00 -0.80 16.88
N ALA A 53 -16.27 0.31 17.58
CA ALA A 53 -15.23 1.09 18.26
C ALA A 53 -14.48 0.28 19.32
N PHE A 54 -13.15 0.40 19.36
CA PHE A 54 -12.30 -0.28 20.33
C PHE A 54 -11.97 0.68 21.48
N LYS A 55 -12.30 0.31 22.73
CA LYS A 55 -12.09 1.16 23.92
C LYS A 55 -12.63 2.59 23.76
N GLY A 56 -13.79 2.73 23.11
CA GLY A 56 -14.42 4.03 22.83
C GLY A 56 -13.76 4.84 21.72
N LYS A 57 -12.76 4.28 21.02
CA LYS A 57 -12.10 4.90 19.86
C LYS A 57 -12.52 4.20 18.58
N SER A 58 -13.11 4.95 17.66
CA SER A 58 -13.40 4.47 16.30
C SER A 58 -12.23 4.70 15.35
N GLU A 59 -11.28 5.57 15.68
CA GLU A 59 -10.21 5.99 14.79
C GLU A 59 -8.87 6.16 15.53
N ILE A 60 -7.79 5.81 14.84
CA ILE A 60 -6.41 6.04 15.24
C ILE A 60 -5.68 6.75 14.10
N LYS A 61 -4.93 7.80 14.44
CA LYS A 61 -4.05 8.47 13.47
C LYS A 61 -2.76 7.68 13.40
N LEU A 62 -2.41 7.17 12.21
CA LEU A 62 -1.22 6.33 12.03
C LEU A 62 0.02 7.17 11.68
N ALA A 63 -0.19 8.38 11.17
CA ALA A 63 0.85 9.38 10.99
C ALA A 63 0.24 10.80 11.09
N ASN A 64 1.10 11.81 11.24
CA ASN A 64 0.68 13.20 11.17
C ASN A 64 0.39 13.56 9.70
N GLN A 65 -0.81 14.08 9.42
CA GLN A 65 -1.25 14.47 8.08
C GLN A 65 -0.35 15.55 7.45
N GLU A 66 0.10 16.55 8.20
CA GLU A 66 0.98 17.60 7.66
C GLU A 66 2.37 17.06 7.32
N GLU A 67 2.87 16.14 8.14
CA GLU A 67 4.12 15.42 7.89
C GLU A 67 4.00 14.55 6.65
N TYR A 68 2.86 13.86 6.50
CA TYR A 68 2.53 13.06 5.34
C TYR A 68 2.46 13.91 4.05
N MET A 69 1.70 15.01 4.04
CA MET A 69 1.61 15.88 2.85
C MET A 69 2.97 16.45 2.47
N LYS A 70 3.80 16.87 3.44
CA LYS A 70 5.18 17.30 3.17
C LYS A 70 6.05 16.21 2.55
N GLN A 71 5.80 14.94 2.87
CA GLN A 71 6.56 13.80 2.37
C GLN A 71 6.07 13.30 1.00
N ILE A 72 4.77 13.39 0.70
CA ILE A 72 4.18 12.90 -0.56
C ILE A 72 3.94 13.99 -1.63
N SER A 73 3.86 15.28 -1.28
CA SER A 73 3.79 16.38 -2.27
C SER A 73 4.91 16.39 -3.31
N PRO A 74 6.18 16.03 -3.00
CA PRO A 74 7.18 15.89 -4.07
C PRO A 74 6.83 14.78 -5.07
N MET A 75 5.95 13.82 -4.75
CA MET A 75 5.53 12.73 -5.65
C MET A 75 4.63 13.22 -6.79
N THR A 76 3.82 14.27 -6.59
CA THR A 76 3.02 14.89 -7.66
C THR A 76 3.84 15.77 -8.60
N THR A 77 5.01 16.23 -8.16
CA THR A 77 5.96 17.00 -8.98
C THR A 77 7.16 16.18 -9.46
N LEU A 78 7.30 14.92 -9.00
CA LEU A 78 8.17 13.92 -9.62
C LEU A 78 7.51 13.43 -10.93
N SER A 79 7.24 14.36 -11.83
CA SER A 79 7.44 14.05 -13.24
C SER A 79 8.86 13.52 -13.34
N LEU A 80 9.01 12.25 -13.69
CA LEU A 80 10.25 11.71 -14.22
C LEU A 80 10.81 12.79 -15.15
N PRO A 81 11.99 13.38 -14.89
CA PRO A 81 12.54 14.35 -15.82
C PRO A 81 12.97 13.56 -17.05
N SER A 82 12.05 13.41 -18.00
CA SER A 82 12.40 13.42 -19.40
C SER A 82 13.05 14.77 -19.67
N GLY A 83 14.36 14.86 -19.43
CA GLY A 83 15.23 15.91 -19.97
C GLY A 83 14.96 17.36 -19.56
N VAL A 84 14.15 17.67 -18.55
CA VAL A 84 14.02 19.05 -18.07
C VAL A 84 15.17 19.36 -17.12
N ILE A 85 16.27 19.73 -17.75
CA ILE A 85 17.37 20.47 -17.18
C ILE A 85 16.77 21.67 -16.43
N GLU A 86 17.18 21.89 -15.17
CA GLU A 86 16.82 23.07 -14.37
C GLU A 86 16.88 24.32 -15.25
N ALA A 87 15.90 25.22 -15.12
CA ALA A 87 15.67 26.42 -15.95
C ALA A 87 16.87 27.39 -16.10
N GLU A 88 18.03 27.06 -15.52
CA GLU A 88 19.30 27.77 -15.62
C GLU A 88 20.33 27.12 -16.56
N SER A 89 20.03 25.96 -17.16
CA SER A 89 20.90 25.35 -18.17
C SER A 89 20.20 25.10 -19.50
N VAL A 90 20.85 25.51 -20.58
CA VAL A 90 20.35 25.43 -21.95
C VAL A 90 21.35 24.60 -22.74
N VAL A 91 20.85 23.57 -23.41
CA VAL A 91 21.62 22.79 -24.38
C VAL A 91 21.29 23.35 -25.75
N THR A 92 22.30 23.87 -26.44
CA THR A 92 22.19 24.31 -27.83
C THR A 92 23.06 23.44 -28.70
N THR A 93 22.54 22.96 -29.83
CA THR A 93 23.34 22.26 -30.83
C THR A 93 23.98 23.29 -31.75
N ASP A 94 25.30 23.25 -31.86
CA ASP A 94 26.02 24.03 -32.88
C ASP A 94 25.65 23.46 -34.26
N THR A 95 25.15 24.31 -35.14
CA THR A 95 24.61 23.91 -36.43
C THR A 95 25.71 23.62 -37.46
N GLU A 96 26.95 24.09 -37.22
CA GLU A 96 28.09 23.86 -38.11
C GLU A 96 28.90 22.60 -37.74
N SER A 97 29.07 22.32 -36.44
CA SER A 97 29.83 21.15 -35.95
C SER A 97 28.96 19.97 -35.53
N GLY A 98 27.65 20.18 -35.33
CA GLY A 98 26.74 19.20 -34.74
C GLY A 98 26.98 18.94 -33.25
N GLU A 99 27.88 19.69 -32.61
CA GLU A 99 28.27 19.49 -31.22
C GLU A 99 27.22 20.08 -30.26
N SER A 100 26.88 19.32 -29.20
CA SER A 100 25.98 19.81 -28.16
C SER A 100 26.76 20.70 -27.18
N ILE A 101 26.41 21.99 -27.12
CA ILE A 101 27.02 22.97 -26.22
C ILE A 101 26.10 23.16 -25.00
N LEU A 102 26.65 22.96 -23.81
CA LEU A 102 25.96 23.19 -22.55
C LEU A 102 26.28 24.58 -22.01
N TYR A 103 25.25 25.38 -21.77
CA TYR A 103 25.33 26.63 -21.03
C TYR A 103 24.75 26.43 -19.63
N VAL A 104 25.46 26.88 -18.60
CA VAL A 104 24.99 26.91 -17.21
C VAL A 104 25.13 28.35 -16.72
N LYS A 105 24.02 28.98 -16.30
CA LYS A 105 23.99 30.38 -15.84
C LYS A 105 24.64 31.37 -16.83
N GLY A 106 24.40 31.15 -18.12
CA GLY A 106 24.96 31.97 -19.21
C GLY A 106 26.45 31.72 -19.54
N LYS A 107 27.14 30.81 -18.82
CA LYS A 107 28.52 30.41 -19.14
C LYS A 107 28.52 29.18 -20.04
N ARG A 108 29.20 29.26 -21.21
CA ARG A 108 29.51 28.08 -22.04
C ARG A 108 30.48 27.18 -21.27
N LEU A 109 30.09 25.92 -21.07
CA LEU A 109 30.99 24.93 -20.49
C LEU A 109 31.85 24.29 -21.58
N THR A 110 33.12 24.07 -21.26
CA THR A 110 33.98 23.17 -22.03
C THR A 110 33.49 21.71 -21.90
N PRO A 111 33.86 20.79 -22.80
CA PRO A 111 33.45 19.38 -22.69
C PRO A 111 33.78 18.76 -21.32
N ALA A 112 34.96 19.05 -20.76
CA ALA A 112 35.37 18.58 -19.45
C ALA A 112 34.53 19.19 -18.30
N GLU A 113 34.17 20.48 -18.39
CA GLU A 113 33.28 21.12 -17.40
C GLU A 113 31.84 20.58 -17.51
N ALA A 114 31.37 20.31 -18.73
CA ALA A 114 30.04 19.73 -18.98
C ALA A 114 29.95 18.30 -18.42
N GLU A 115 30.96 17.47 -18.65
CA GLU A 115 31.03 16.11 -18.08
C GLU A 115 31.01 16.17 -16.54
N LYS A 116 31.80 17.05 -15.94
CA LYS A 116 31.80 17.26 -14.49
C LYS A 116 30.43 17.72 -13.98
N TYR A 117 29.79 18.65 -14.66
CA TYR A 117 28.45 19.14 -14.31
C TYR A 117 27.40 18.02 -14.36
N HIS A 118 27.39 17.21 -15.42
CA HIS A 118 26.48 16.06 -15.52
C HIS A 118 26.72 15.04 -14.42
N LYS A 119 27.99 14.75 -14.10
CA LYS A 119 28.33 13.83 -13.01
C LYS A 119 27.85 14.35 -11.66
N GLU A 120 28.02 15.64 -11.39
CA GLU A 120 27.51 16.29 -10.17
C GLU A 120 25.98 16.30 -10.10
N GLN A 121 25.30 16.57 -11.21
CA GLN A 121 23.83 16.54 -11.27
C GLN A 121 23.29 15.13 -11.09
N ASN A 122 23.88 14.12 -11.73
CA ASN A 122 23.51 12.73 -11.55
C ASN A 122 23.76 12.25 -10.11
N ALA A 123 24.86 12.68 -9.48
CA ALA A 123 25.15 12.38 -8.08
C ALA A 123 24.13 13.04 -7.14
N LYS A 124 23.79 14.31 -7.36
CA LYS A 124 22.74 15.02 -6.60
C LYS A 124 21.38 14.37 -6.78
N GLN A 125 21.01 14.00 -8.00
CA GLN A 125 19.75 13.32 -8.30
C GLN A 125 19.67 11.97 -7.59
N THR A 126 20.75 11.16 -7.67
CA THR A 126 20.85 9.88 -6.94
C THR A 126 20.75 10.08 -5.43
N ALA A 127 21.47 11.05 -4.88
CA ALA A 127 21.44 11.34 -3.45
C ALA A 127 20.05 11.81 -2.98
N ASN A 128 19.40 12.69 -3.75
CA ASN A 128 18.04 13.15 -3.47
C ASN A 128 17.03 11.99 -3.56
N GLN A 129 17.16 11.12 -4.57
CA GLN A 129 16.33 9.94 -4.72
C GLN A 129 16.52 8.98 -3.53
N GLN A 130 17.76 8.72 -3.11
CA GLN A 130 18.03 7.84 -1.97
C GLN A 130 17.51 8.45 -0.66
N ALA A 131 17.76 9.74 -0.42
CA ALA A 131 17.23 10.44 0.76
C ALA A 131 15.70 10.39 0.80
N TYR A 132 15.06 10.47 -0.36
CA TYR A 132 13.61 10.35 -0.49
C TYR A 132 13.11 8.91 -0.19
N LEU A 133 13.75 7.88 -0.74
CA LEU A 133 13.44 6.48 -0.43
C LEU A 133 13.58 6.19 1.07
N ASN A 134 14.63 6.72 1.71
CA ASN A 134 14.83 6.58 3.14
C ASN A 134 13.68 7.20 3.95
N LYS A 135 13.18 8.38 3.54
CA LYS A 135 12.03 9.03 4.18
C LYS A 135 10.74 8.22 4.01
N ILE A 136 10.50 7.66 2.83
CA ILE A 136 9.35 6.76 2.61
C ILE A 136 9.45 5.53 3.52
N SER A 137 10.65 4.92 3.62
CA SER A 137 10.86 3.74 4.47
C SER A 137 10.54 4.06 5.94
N GLN A 138 11.10 5.14 6.48
CA GLN A 138 10.84 5.59 7.85
C GLN A 138 9.35 5.84 8.10
N TYR A 139 8.65 6.37 7.10
CA TYR A 139 7.21 6.58 7.17
C TYR A 139 6.43 5.26 7.19
N VAL A 140 6.78 4.30 6.33
CA VAL A 140 6.17 2.96 6.32
C VAL A 140 6.39 2.26 7.66
N ASP A 141 7.58 2.37 8.23
CA ASP A 141 7.91 1.81 9.55
C ASP A 141 7.03 2.44 10.64
N LYS A 142 6.87 3.77 10.64
CA LYS A 142 6.01 4.49 11.60
C LYS A 142 4.56 4.02 11.53
N VAL A 143 3.99 3.94 10.33
CA VAL A 143 2.60 3.46 10.13
C VAL A 143 2.46 2.01 10.57
N THR A 144 3.42 1.16 10.20
CA THR A 144 3.42 -0.26 10.58
C THR A 144 3.49 -0.44 12.09
N ASN A 145 4.29 0.39 12.78
CA ASN A 145 4.39 0.37 14.24
C ASN A 145 3.09 0.77 14.92
N GLU A 146 2.40 1.80 14.44
CA GLU A 146 1.10 2.22 15.02
C GLU A 146 0.00 1.17 14.77
N VAL A 147 -0.05 0.57 13.57
CA VAL A 147 -0.97 -0.55 13.31
C VAL A 147 -0.65 -1.74 14.20
N SER A 148 0.63 -2.11 14.32
CA SER A 148 1.06 -3.23 15.17
C SER A 148 0.73 -2.98 16.63
N LYS A 149 0.93 -1.74 17.12
CA LYS A 149 0.54 -1.33 18.47
C LYS A 149 -0.96 -1.49 18.69
N ALA A 150 -1.78 -1.00 17.76
CA ALA A 150 -3.23 -1.13 17.83
C ALA A 150 -3.69 -2.60 17.86
N LEU A 151 -3.08 -3.46 17.04
CA LEU A 151 -3.34 -4.90 17.04
C LEU A 151 -2.90 -5.58 18.34
N ASN A 152 -1.74 -5.21 18.88
CA ASN A 152 -1.25 -5.73 20.15
C ASN A 152 -2.12 -5.29 21.33
N GLU A 153 -2.62 -4.05 21.34
CA GLU A 153 -3.57 -3.57 22.32
C GLU A 153 -4.91 -4.33 22.24
N ALA A 154 -5.38 -4.63 21.02
CA ALA A 154 -6.55 -5.47 20.82
C ALA A 154 -6.29 -6.91 21.31
N ALA A 155 -5.11 -7.48 21.02
CA ALA A 155 -4.71 -8.81 21.46
C ALA A 155 -4.59 -8.93 22.98
N ALA A 156 -4.05 -7.90 23.66
CA ALA A 156 -4.01 -7.85 25.11
C ALA A 156 -5.41 -7.85 25.75
N ASP A 157 -6.40 -7.31 25.03
CA ASP A 157 -7.81 -7.38 25.41
C ASP A 157 -8.46 -8.71 25.01
N GLY A 158 -7.74 -9.64 24.41
CA GLY A 158 -8.27 -10.94 23.96
C GLY A 158 -8.88 -10.92 22.57
N TRP A 159 -8.60 -9.93 21.73
CA TRP A 159 -8.97 -9.97 20.31
C TRP A 159 -7.91 -10.70 19.48
N GLU A 160 -8.32 -11.67 18.67
CA GLU A 160 -7.44 -12.43 17.79
C GLU A 160 -7.70 -12.05 16.34
N VAL A 161 -6.64 -11.74 15.58
CA VAL A 161 -6.74 -11.55 14.13
C VAL A 161 -7.07 -12.88 13.47
N THR A 162 -8.20 -12.96 12.78
CA THR A 162 -8.67 -14.17 12.07
C THR A 162 -8.49 -14.09 10.58
N GLN A 163 -8.50 -12.87 10.02
CA GLN A 163 -8.32 -12.64 8.59
C GLN A 163 -7.63 -11.30 8.35
N MET A 164 -6.82 -11.26 7.30
CA MET A 164 -6.25 -10.04 6.75
C MET A 164 -6.56 -9.99 5.26
N ALA A 165 -7.04 -8.85 4.76
CA ALA A 165 -7.30 -8.62 3.35
C ALA A 165 -6.65 -7.31 2.88
N SER A 166 -6.06 -7.30 1.69
CA SER A 166 -5.59 -6.08 1.04
C SER A 166 -6.69 -5.47 0.19
N LEU A 167 -6.73 -4.14 0.18
CA LEU A 167 -7.60 -3.35 -0.67
C LEU A 167 -6.84 -2.95 -1.94
N PRO A 168 -7.54 -2.77 -3.09
CA PRO A 168 -6.90 -2.38 -4.36
C PRO A 168 -6.08 -1.08 -4.31
N ASN A 169 -6.39 -0.20 -3.35
CA ASN A 169 -5.71 1.07 -3.12
C ASN A 169 -4.51 0.98 -2.15
N GLY A 170 -4.06 -0.24 -1.81
CA GLY A 170 -2.98 -0.47 -0.85
C GLY A 170 -3.39 -0.32 0.62
N GLY A 171 -4.68 -0.21 0.91
CA GLY A 171 -5.21 -0.35 2.27
C GLY A 171 -5.21 -1.80 2.75
N LEU A 172 -5.42 -2.01 4.05
CA LEU A 172 -5.55 -3.33 4.67
C LEU A 172 -6.79 -3.37 5.54
N VAL A 173 -7.42 -4.54 5.66
CA VAL A 173 -8.50 -4.80 6.60
C VAL A 173 -8.13 -6.00 7.45
N TYR A 174 -8.12 -5.82 8.75
CA TYR A 174 -7.94 -6.89 9.72
C TYR A 174 -9.29 -7.24 10.32
N LEU A 175 -9.73 -8.47 10.15
CA LEU A 175 -10.86 -9.03 10.90
C LEU A 175 -10.31 -9.67 12.17
N MET A 176 -10.88 -9.30 13.30
CA MET A 176 -10.57 -9.80 14.61
C MET A 176 -11.80 -10.44 15.22
N ARG A 177 -11.61 -11.53 15.98
CA ARG A 177 -12.65 -12.13 16.82
C ARG A 177 -12.25 -11.99 18.28
N LYS A 178 -13.21 -11.87 19.18
CA LYS A 178 -12.95 -11.99 20.61
C LYS A 178 -12.69 -13.45 20.99
N GLY A 179 -11.54 -13.71 21.60
CA GLY A 179 -11.23 -14.95 22.30
C GLY A 179 -12.23 -15.18 23.44
N LYS A 180 -12.40 -16.44 23.81
CA LYS A 180 -13.30 -16.83 24.92
C LYS A 180 -12.68 -16.55 26.28
#